data_AF-A0AA38TYQ7-F1
#
_entry.id   AF-A0AA38TYQ7-F1
#
_cell.length_a   1.000
_cell.length_b   1.000
_cell.length_c   1.000
_cell.angle_alpha   90.00
_cell.angle_beta   90.00
_cell.angle_gamma   90.00
#
_symmetry.space_group_name_H-M   'P 1'
#
loop_
_entity.id
_entity.type
_entity.pdbx_description
1 polymer ?
#
loop_
_entity_poly.entity_id
_entity_poly.type
_entity_poly.pdbx_seq_one_letter_code
_entity_poly.pdbx_strand_id
1 'polypeptide(L)' 'MQTLLRAVDKDQLALALKGASDALRELFFSNMSERAAKIMREDMETMGPVRLRDVDQAQMAVVQIAKDLAAKGEI' A
#
# COMPACT_ATOMS: atom_id res chain seq x y z
N MET A 1 2.07 10.78 -4.44
CA MET A 1 2.44 9.40 -4.05
C MET A 1 3.20 9.35 -2.73
N GLN A 2 4.32 10.07 -2.57
CA GLN A 2 5.12 9.99 -1.35
C GLN A 2 4.37 10.41 -0.08
N THR A 3 3.48 11.40 -0.14
CA THR A 3 2.59 11.78 0.97
C THR A 3 1.71 10.60 1.41
N LEU A 4 1.07 9.90 0.46
CA LEU A 4 0.26 8.73 0.73
C LEU A 4 1.08 7.63 1.42
N LEU A 5 2.29 7.33 0.91
CA LEU A 5 3.19 6.33 1.48
C LEU A 5 3.60 6.59 2.94
N ARG A 6 3.54 7.85 3.38
CA ARG A 6 3.81 8.26 4.78
C ARG A 6 2.55 8.22 5.65
N ALA A 7 1.38 8.41 5.06
CA ALA A 7 0.10 8.45 5.78
C ALA A 7 -0.53 7.06 5.97
N VAL A 8 -0.21 6.10 5.09
CA VAL A 8 -0.76 4.74 5.16
C VAL A 8 0.08 3.88 6.09
N ASP A 9 -0.59 3.11 6.94
CA ASP A 9 0.02 2.06 7.77
C ASP A 9 0.71 0.98 6.92
N LYS A 10 1.89 0.51 7.36
CA LYS A 10 2.71 -0.38 6.55
C LYS A 10 2.12 -1.78 6.39
N ASP A 11 1.53 -2.33 7.45
CA ASP A 11 0.89 -3.65 7.40
C ASP A 11 -0.37 -3.60 6.53
N GLN A 12 -1.14 -2.52 6.65
CA GLN A 12 -2.30 -2.28 5.79
C GLN A 12 -1.89 -2.13 4.31
N LEU A 13 -0.81 -1.40 4.03
CA LEU A 13 -0.30 -1.24 2.66
C LEU A 13 0.20 -2.56 2.09
N ALA A 14 0.94 -3.35 2.88
CA ALA A 14 1.40 -4.68 2.47
C ALA A 14 0.23 -5.57 2.08
N LEU A 15 -0.82 -5.64 2.93
CA LEU A 15 -2.03 -6.42 2.65
C LEU A 15 -2.75 -5.93 1.38
N ALA A 16 -2.90 -4.61 1.21
CA ALA A 16 -3.53 -4.03 0.02
C ALA A 16 -2.78 -4.38 -1.28
N LEU A 17 -1.45 -4.36 -1.24
CA LEU A 17 -0.59 -4.65 -2.39
C LEU A 17 -0.61 -6.12 -2.80
N LYS A 18 -0.99 -7.06 -1.92
CA LYS A 18 -1.11 -8.48 -2.29
C LYS A 18 -2.16 -8.74 -3.37
N GLY A 19 -3.22 -7.93 -3.44
CA GLY A 19 -4.21 -7.99 -4.53
C GLY A 19 -4.02 -6.97 -5.65
N ALA A 20 -2.97 -6.14 -5.58
CA ALA A 20 -2.71 -5.12 -6.59
C ALA A 20 -2.11 -5.74 -7.87
N SER A 21 -2.39 -5.12 -9.02
CA SER A 21 -1.72 -5.46 -10.28
C SER A 21 -0.22 -5.13 -10.22
N ASP A 22 0.58 -5.78 -11.06
CA ASP A 22 2.04 -5.56 -11.09
C ASP A 22 2.40 -4.10 -11.37
N ALA A 23 1.72 -3.46 -12.33
CA ALA A 23 1.92 -2.06 -12.64
C ALA A 23 1.64 -1.15 -11.43
N LEU A 24 0.61 -1.46 -10.63
CA LEU A 24 0.31 -0.69 -9.42
C LEU A 24 1.36 -0.93 -8.34
N ARG A 25 1.78 -2.19 -8.12
CA ARG A 25 2.88 -2.50 -7.18
C ARG A 25 4.15 -1.74 -7.55
N GLU A 26 4.53 -1.73 -8.82
CA GLU A 26 5.70 -1.01 -9.32
C GLU A 26 5.60 0.50 -9.06
N LEU A 27 4.42 1.10 -9.25
CA LEU A 27 4.19 2.50 -8.92
C LEU A 27 4.46 2.79 -7.43
N PHE A 28 4.01 1.91 -6.52
CA PHE A 28 4.29 2.07 -5.09
C PHE A 28 5.77 1.86 -4.77
N PHE A 29 6.39 0.80 -5.29
CA PHE A 29 7.80 0.49 -5.00
C PHE A 29 8.78 1.51 -5.58
N SER A 30 8.53 2.06 -6.77
CA SER A 30 9.36 3.11 -7.36
C SER A 30 9.37 4.41 -6.55
N ASN A 31 8.39 4.60 -5.67
CA ASN A 31 8.30 5.75 -4.76
C ASN A 31 8.84 5.45 -3.35
N MET A 32 9.38 4.25 -3.11
CA MET A 32 10.04 3.85 -1.87
C MET A 32 11.57 3.83 -2.05
N SER A 33 12.33 3.91 -0.96
CA SER A 33 13.75 3.55 -1.01
C SER A 33 13.91 2.04 -1.25
N GLU A 34 15.05 1.61 -1.80
CA GLU A 34 15.33 0.18 -2.04
C GLU A 34 15.15 -0.66 -0.77
N ARG A 35 15.63 -0.16 0.38
CA ARG A 35 15.47 -0.81 1.68
C ARG A 35 14.01 -0.93 2.09
N ALA A 36 13.22 0.14 1.94
CA ALA A 36 11.80 0.12 2.31
C ALA A 36 11.00 -0.81 1.40
N ALA A 37 11.29 -0.81 0.09
CA ALA A 37 10.68 -1.72 -0.86
C ALA A 37 11.04 -3.19 -0.57
N LYS A 38 12.28 -3.46 -0.13
CA LYS A 38 12.70 -4.80 0.30
C LYS A 38 11.91 -5.28 1.52
N ILE A 39 11.86 -4.47 2.58
CA ILE A 39 11.10 -4.80 3.81
C ILE A 39 9.63 -5.06 3.48
N MET A 40 9.01 -4.18 2.69
CA MET A 40 7.61 -4.35 2.28
C MET A 40 7.35 -5.67 1.54
N ARG A 41 8.29 -6.11 0.68
CA ARG A 41 8.17 -7.42 0.00
C ARG A 41 8.29 -8.58 1.00
N GLU A 42 9.23 -8.51 1.93
CA GLU A 42 9.40 -9.51 2.99
C GLU A 42 8.15 -9.60 3.89
N ASP A 43 7.53 -8.47 4.24
CA ASP A 43 6.28 -8.43 5.01
C ASP A 43 5.13 -9.08 4.22
N MET A 44 5.00 -8.75 2.93
CA MET A 44 4.01 -9.37 2.04
C MET A 44 4.18 -10.88 1.92
N GLU A 45 5.43 -11.38 1.86
CA GLU A 45 5.74 -12.81 1.84
C GLU A 45 5.37 -13.48 3.17
N THR A 46 5.74 -12.84 4.29
CA THR A 46 5.47 -13.32 5.65
C THR A 46 3.98 -13.49 5.94
N MET A 47 3.13 -12.63 5.37
CA MET A 47 1.68 -12.75 5.51
C MET A 47 1.08 -14.04 4.95
N GLY A 48 1.77 -14.74 4.02
CA GLY A 48 1.25 -15.97 3.41
C GLY A 48 -0.09 -15.78 2.67
N PRO A 49 -0.89 -16.82 2.44
CA PRO A 49 -2.19 -16.69 1.79
C PRO A 49 -3.15 -15.80 2.60
N VAL A 50 -3.72 -14.78 1.96
CA VAL A 50 -4.66 -13.83 2.59
C VAL A 50 -6.05 -13.96 1.97
N ARG A 51 -7.10 -13.63 2.72
CA ARG A 51 -8.48 -13.67 2.21
C ARG A 51 -8.72 -12.45 1.33
N LEU A 52 -9.39 -12.64 0.20
CA LEU A 52 -9.74 -11.55 -0.73
C LEU A 52 -10.46 -10.39 -0.03
N ARG A 53 -11.41 -10.71 0.86
CA ARG A 53 -12.15 -9.70 1.63
C ARG A 53 -11.25 -8.77 2.45
N ASP A 54 -10.20 -9.31 3.04
CA ASP A 54 -9.30 -8.53 3.90
C ASP A 54 -8.42 -7.62 3.03
N VAL A 55 -8.04 -8.09 1.83
CA VAL A 55 -7.36 -7.28 0.81
C VAL A 55 -8.25 -6.14 0.31
N ASP A 56 -9.51 -6.40 0.00
CA ASP A 56 -10.46 -5.37 -0.47
C ASP A 56 -10.66 -4.28 0.60
N GLN A 57 -10.77 -4.68 1.88
CA GLN A 57 -10.87 -3.73 3.00
C GLN A 57 -9.61 -2.87 3.13
N ALA A 58 -8.42 -3.48 3.02
CA ALA A 58 -7.16 -2.75 3.06
C ALA A 58 -7.06 -1.75 1.89
N GLN A 59 -7.43 -2.16 0.67
CA GLN A 59 -7.45 -1.28 -0.50
C GLN A 59 -8.43 -0.11 -0.33
N MET A 60 -9.64 -0.36 0.18
CA MET A 60 -10.62 0.69 0.47
C MET A 60 -10.07 1.70 1.50
N ALA A 61 -9.39 1.23 2.54
CA ALA A 61 -8.80 2.10 3.54
C ALA A 61 -7.66 2.96 2.95
N VAL A 62 -6.82 2.40 2.06
CA VAL A 62 -5.81 3.19 1.31
C VAL A 62 -6.47 4.25 0.43
N VAL A 63 -7.55 3.91 -0.28
CA VAL A 63 -8.31 4.86 -1.10
C VAL A 63 -8.91 5.98 -0.24
N GLN A 64 -9.45 5.66 0.93
CA GLN A 64 -10.01 6.67 1.84
C GLN A 64 -8.94 7.65 2.31
N ILE A 65 -7.77 7.16 2.71
CA ILE A 65 -6.64 8.02 3.08
C ILE A 65 -6.23 8.92 1.91
N ALA A 66 -6.15 8.37 0.69
CA ALA A 66 -5.82 9.16 -0.49
C ALA A 66 -6.87 10.27 -0.76
N LYS A 67 -8.17 9.96 -0.60
CA LYS A 67 -9.26 10.95 -0.73
C LYS A 67 -9.16 12.04 0.33
N ASP A 68 -8.87 11.68 1.57
CA ASP A 68 -8.77 12.63 2.68
C ASP A 68 -7.57 13.58 2.48
N LEU A 69 -6.43 13.06 1.99
CA LEU A 69 -5.28 13.88 1.66
C LEU A 69 -5.54 14.81 0.47
N ALA A 70 -6.24 14.33 -0.56
CA ALA A 70 -6.66 15.16 -1.70
C ALA A 70 -7.63 16.27 -1.27
N ALA A 71 -8.58 15.96 -0.37
CA ALA A 71 -9.51 16.95 0.18
C ALA A 71 -8.80 18.04 1.00
N LYS A 72 -7.65 17.73 1.60
CA LYS A 72 -6.78 18.69 2.31
C LYS A 72 -5.81 19.43 1.39
N GLY A 73 -5.72 19.07 0.11
CA GLY A 73 -4.74 19.62 -0.83
C GLY A 73 -3.31 19.15 -0.59
N GLU A 74 -3.13 18.01 0.09
CA GLU A 74 -1.81 17.42 0.39
C GLU A 74 -1.31 16.45 -0.71
N ILE A 75 -2.17 16.12 -1.67
CA ILE A 75 -1.90 15.33 -2.89
C ILE A 75 -2.71 15.89 -4.06
#